data_AF-A0A3R7XJE0-F1
#
_entry.id   AF-A0A3R7XJE0-F1
#
_cell.length_a   1.000
_cell.length_b   1.000
_cell.length_c   1.000
_cell.angle_alpha   90.00
_cell.angle_beta   90.00
_cell.angle_gamma   90.00
#
_symmetry.space_group_name_H-M   'P 1'
#
loop_
_entity.id
_entity.type
_entity.pdbx_description
1 polymer ?
#
loop_
_entity_poly.entity_id
_entity_poly.type
_entity_poly.pdbx_seq_one_letter_code
_entity_poly.pdbx_strand_id
1 'polypeptide(L)' 'MIKIKSPSRLHLGLIDLNAECGRVDGGTGLTLEYPHVKLKACKAEKMSINTF' A
#
# COMPACT_ATOMS: atom_id res chain seq x y z
N MET A 1 -11.72 13.48 11.86
CA MET A 1 -11.39 13.15 10.45
C MET A 1 -9.89 13.22 10.28
N ILE A 2 -9.24 12.13 9.90
CA ILE A 2 -7.79 12.02 9.68
C ILE A 2 -7.52 12.08 8.18
N LYS A 3 -6.44 12.76 7.78
CA LYS A 3 -5.97 12.85 6.39
C LYS A 3 -4.53 12.35 6.33
N ILE A 4 -4.25 11.42 5.44
CA ILE A 4 -2.91 10.85 5.22
C ILE A 4 -2.54 11.07 3.75
N LYS A 5 -1.29 11.48 3.50
CA LYS A 5 -0.65 11.49 2.18
C LYS A 5 0.56 10.58 2.26
N SER A 6 0.59 9.50 1.48
CA SER A 6 1.78 8.64 1.37
C SER A 6 2.45 8.85 0.01
N PRO A 7 3.79 8.99 -0.05
CA PRO A 7 4.50 9.06 -1.32
C PRO A 7 4.38 7.74 -2.08
N SER A 8 4.59 7.77 -3.39
CA SER A 8 4.73 6.51 -4.16
C SER A 8 6.16 6.02 -4.12
N ARG A 9 6.34 4.73 -4.36
CA ARG A 9 7.65 4.10 -4.50
C ARG A 9 7.76 3.51 -5.88
N LEU A 10 8.77 3.93 -6.63
CA LEU A 10 9.21 3.21 -7.81
C LEU A 10 10.17 2.12 -7.34
N HIS A 11 9.82 0.85 -7.56
CA HIS A 11 10.71 -0.26 -7.26
C HIS A 11 11.55 -0.59 -8.49
N LEU A 12 12.87 -0.68 -8.28
CA LEU A 12 13.88 -0.97 -9.28
C LEU A 12 14.53 -2.29 -8.90
N GLY A 13 14.19 -3.35 -9.63
CA GLY A 13 14.58 -4.72 -9.32
C GLY A 13 13.48 -5.69 -9.75
N LEU A 14 13.79 -6.98 -9.72
CA LEU A 14 12.80 -8.01 -9.97
C LEU A 14 11.89 -8.14 -8.75
N ILE A 15 10.58 -8.16 -8.99
CA ILE A 15 9.60 -8.55 -8.00
C ILE A 15 8.97 -9.84 -8.52
N ASP A 16 9.23 -10.93 -7.82
CA ASP A 16 8.43 -12.13 -8.01
C ASP A 16 7.03 -11.91 -7.40
N LEU A 17 6.01 -11.98 -8.25
CA LEU A 17 4.60 -11.86 -7.87
C LEU A 17 3.92 -13.22 -7.68
N ASN A 18 4.60 -14.33 -8.01
CA ASN A 18 4.11 -15.69 -7.80
C ASN A 18 4.14 -16.06 -6.31
N ALA A 19 5.09 -15.52 -5.54
CA ALA A 19 5.21 -15.62 -4.08
C ALA A 19 5.31 -17.03 -3.48
N GLU A 20 5.35 -18.08 -4.31
CA GLU A 20 5.43 -19.50 -3.88
C GLU A 20 6.68 -19.80 -3.05
N CYS A 21 7.80 -19.11 -3.32
CA CYS A 21 9.04 -19.24 -2.55
C CYS A 21 9.28 -18.07 -1.57
N GLY A 22 8.30 -17.20 -1.37
CA GLY A 22 8.46 -15.97 -0.57
C GLY A 22 9.35 -14.91 -1.22
N ARG A 23 9.79 -13.91 -0.43
CA ARG A 23 10.68 -12.86 -0.93
C ARG A 23 12.13 -13.35 -0.97
N VAL A 24 12.58 -13.74 -2.16
CA VAL A 24 13.97 -14.16 -2.38
C VAL A 24 14.84 -12.98 -2.84
N ASP A 25 14.27 -12.07 -3.63
CA ASP A 25 15.00 -10.94 -4.19
C ASP A 25 14.88 -9.65 -3.33
N GLY A 26 16.02 -8.95 -3.27
CA GLY A 26 16.08 -7.55 -2.85
C GLY A 26 15.77 -6.61 -4.02
N GLY A 27 15.55 -5.33 -3.73
CA GLY A 27 15.47 -4.31 -4.77
C GLY A 27 15.66 -2.91 -4.20
N THR A 28 15.97 -1.96 -5.08
CA THR A 28 16.20 -0.56 -4.71
C THR A 28 14.94 0.24 -5.00
N GLY A 29 14.61 1.20 -4.13
CA GLY A 29 13.43 2.03 -4.28
C GLY A 29 13.78 3.51 -4.47
N LEU A 30 13.02 4.19 -5.33
CA LEU A 30 12.98 5.65 -5.40
C LEU A 30 11.63 6.15 -4.87
N THR A 31 11.68 7.06 -3.92
CA THR A 31 10.49 7.72 -3.38
C THR A 31 10.09 8.87 -4.29
N LEU A 32 8.82 8.90 -4.70
CA LEU A 32 8.25 9.93 -5.55
C LEU A 32 7.24 10.73 -4.75
N GLU A 33 7.33 12.07 -4.83
CA GLU A 33 6.31 12.94 -4.26
C GLU A 33 4.97 12.85 -5.03
N TYR A 34 5.03 12.60 -6.34
CA TYR A 34 3.89 12.40 -7.22
C TYR A 34 4.17 11.28 -8.24
N PRO A 35 3.20 10.36 -8.51
CA PRO A 35 1.86 10.29 -7.91
C PRO A 35 1.92 9.93 -6.42
N HIS A 36 0.83 10.13 -5.68
CA HIS A 36 0.74 9.78 -4.27
C HIS A 36 -0.69 9.39 -3.89
N VAL A 37 -0.81 8.59 -2.83
CA VAL A 37 -2.12 8.20 -2.30
C VAL A 37 -2.55 9.21 -1.24
N LYS A 38 -3.79 9.71 -1.36
CA LYS A 38 -4.45 10.51 -0.32
C LYS A 38 -5.57 9.70 0.29
N LEU A 39 -5.51 9.46 1.59
CA LEU A 39 -6.53 8.74 2.33
C LEU A 39 -7.20 9.69 3.34
N LYS A 40 -8.53 9.68 3.38
CA LYS A 40 -9.33 10.33 4.42
C LYS A 40 -10.04 9.25 5.21
N ALA A 41 -9.92 9.29 6.53
CA ALA A 41 -10.59 8.35 7.43
C ALA A 41 -11.39 9.10 8.48
N CYS A 42 -12.56 8.56 8.80
CA CYS A 42 -13.42 9.02 9.89
C CYS A 42 -13.80 7.81 10.74
N LYS A 43 -14.14 8.06 12.01
CA LYS A 43 -14.72 7.02 12.85
C LYS A 43 -16.05 6.61 12.22
N ALA A 44 -16.24 5.31 12.02
CA ALA A 44 -17.53 4.78 11.57
C ALA A 44 -18.54 4.87 12.72
N GLU A 45 -19.78 5.21 12.41
CA GLU A 45 -20.87 5.29 13.40
C GLU A 45 -21.35 3.89 13.83
N LYS A 46 -21.29 2.93 12.91
CA LYS A 46 -21.72 1.55 13.13
C LYS A 46 -20.80 0.58 12.42
N MET A 47 -20.54 -0.56 13.06
CA MET A 47 -19.85 -1.71 12.48
C MET A 47 -20.89 -2.78 12.13
N SER A 48 -20.82 -3.34 10.92
CA SER A 48 -21.69 -4.45 10.48
C SER A 48 -20.85 -5.62 10.00
N ILE A 49 -21.29 -6.83 10.33
CA ILE A 49 -20.71 -8.08 9.84
C ILE A 49 -21.79 -8.76 9.01
N ASN A 50 -21.50 -9.02 7.74
CA ASN A 50 -22.36 -9.84 6.88
C ASN A 50 -21.80 -11.26 6.84
N THR A 51 -22.62 -12.23 7.22
CA THR A 51 -22.32 -13.66 7.09
C THR A 51 -23.11 -14.21 5.91
N PHE A 52 -22.48 -15.09 5.12
CA PHE A 52 -23.11 -15.80 4.00
C PHE A 52 -23.90 -17.02 4.48
#